data_AF-A0A2N0A1Y7-F1
#
_entry.id   AF-A0A2N0A1Y7-F1
#
_cell.length_a   1.000
_cell.length_b   1.000
_cell.length_c   1.000
_cell.angle_alpha   90.00
_cell.angle_beta   90.00
_cell.angle_gamma   90.00
#
_symmetry.space_group_name_H-M   'P 1'
#
loop_
_entity.id
_entity.type
_entity.pdbx_description
1 polymer ?
#
loop_
_entity_poly.entity_id
_entity_poly.type
_entity_poly.pdbx_seq_one_letter_code
_entity_poly.pdbx_strand_id
1 'polypeptide(L)'
;MNMQKSFQHKILKTLLVFFFLSAFSSIYAGEVFEIEGDPGENDLRLLSALNRLTYDRVLSDQNTKGFAFRYVSKWYSPLQIDVLVLGLAKREKMSLIRIESSKKGAEKVFRNFLQEELNKKELTGGLGIYNSPDVSEDAKFQPYRKSYFWSESLALVQPAASVFYNSYKSPVYAGSDRLKGMFGYIVADLLLAGIGYYYATTTMEKNSALESYFLKPTASGNVLDSPGAPVFIGLLILPRLYRMIGGWQDTYTHNRIMEISVSKSF
;
A
#
# COMPACT_ATOMS: atom_id res chain seq x y z
N MET A 1 13.30 -1.95 -44.32
CA MET A 1 12.06 -1.72 -43.51
C MET A 1 11.91 -2.64 -42.28
N ASN A 2 12.52 -3.83 -42.22
CA ASN A 2 12.39 -4.76 -41.08
C ASN A 2 13.28 -4.43 -39.85
N MET A 3 14.46 -3.83 -40.04
CA MET A 3 15.36 -3.50 -38.92
C MET A 3 14.80 -2.41 -37.99
N GLN A 4 14.14 -1.40 -38.54
CA GLN A 4 13.53 -0.32 -37.74
C GLN A 4 12.40 -0.82 -36.84
N LYS A 5 11.55 -1.74 -37.34
CA LYS A 5 10.49 -2.37 -36.55
C LYS A 5 11.04 -3.26 -35.44
N SER A 6 12.10 -4.04 -35.71
CA SER A 6 12.78 -4.86 -34.70
C SER A 6 13.40 -4.00 -33.58
N PHE A 7 14.02 -2.88 -33.94
CA PHE A 7 14.63 -1.96 -32.98
C PHE A 7 13.59 -1.24 -32.11
N GLN A 8 12.50 -0.75 -32.72
CA GLN A 8 11.37 -0.16 -31.98
C GLN A 8 10.72 -1.18 -31.03
N HIS A 9 10.58 -2.43 -31.46
CA HIS A 9 10.01 -3.48 -30.62
C HIS A 9 10.91 -3.86 -29.44
N LYS A 10 12.23 -3.82 -29.62
CA LYS A 10 13.20 -3.97 -28.52
C LYS A 10 13.09 -2.82 -27.53
N ILE A 11 13.11 -1.56 -28.00
CA ILE A 11 12.98 -0.37 -27.14
C ILE A 11 11.67 -0.40 -26.34
N LEU A 12 10.55 -0.76 -26.99
CA LEU A 12 9.25 -0.86 -26.33
C LEU A 12 9.27 -1.92 -25.23
N LYS A 13 9.90 -3.08 -25.48
CA LYS A 13 10.08 -4.13 -24.45
C LYS A 13 10.96 -3.65 -23.30
N THR A 14 12.07 -2.96 -23.56
CA THR A 14 12.94 -2.44 -22.49
C THR A 14 12.24 -1.36 -21.67
N LEU A 15 11.50 -0.46 -22.32
CA LEU A 15 10.68 0.54 -21.64
C LEU A 15 9.57 -0.09 -20.81
N LEU A 16 8.92 -1.14 -21.31
CA LEU A 16 7.89 -1.86 -20.57
C LEU A 16 8.47 -2.57 -19.35
N VAL A 17 9.63 -3.22 -19.49
CA VAL A 17 10.36 -3.84 -18.36
C VAL A 17 10.82 -2.79 -17.35
N PHE A 18 11.35 -1.65 -17.80
CA PHE A 18 11.76 -0.55 -16.92
C PHE A 18 10.56 0.09 -16.21
N PHE A 19 9.45 0.28 -16.91
CA PHE A 19 8.19 0.75 -16.34
C PHE A 19 7.66 -0.25 -15.30
N PHE A 20 7.73 -1.55 -15.59
CA PHE A 20 7.36 -2.60 -14.64
C PHE A 20 8.23 -2.53 -13.38
N LEU A 21 9.56 -2.53 -13.53
CA LEU A 21 10.51 -2.49 -12.41
C LEU A 21 10.38 -1.20 -11.57
N SER A 22 10.12 -0.05 -12.21
CA SER A 22 9.94 1.23 -11.51
C SER A 22 8.55 1.40 -10.88
N ALA A 23 7.54 0.65 -11.31
CA ALA A 23 6.23 0.62 -10.66
C ALA A 23 6.26 -0.08 -9.29
N PHE A 24 7.25 -0.97 -9.05
CA PHE A 24 7.41 -1.70 -7.78
C PHE A 24 8.45 -1.08 -6.82
N SER A 25 9.13 0.00 -7.21
CA SER A 25 10.14 0.61 -6.36
C SER A 25 9.51 1.53 -5.29
N SER A 26 9.01 0.95 -4.21
CA SER A 26 8.99 1.60 -2.90
C SER A 26 9.87 0.79 -1.94
N ILE A 27 11.18 0.94 -2.09
CA ILE A 27 12.17 0.37 -1.18
C ILE A 27 12.21 1.33 0.02
N TYR A 28 11.26 1.18 0.94
CA TYR A 28 11.10 1.91 2.20
C TYR A 28 11.19 3.44 2.13
N ALA A 29 10.04 4.11 2.26
CA ALA A 29 10.02 5.56 2.44
C ALA A 29 10.31 5.87 3.91
N GLY A 30 11.34 6.68 4.15
CA GLY A 30 11.79 7.07 5.48
C GLY A 30 11.67 8.57 5.69
N GLU A 31 11.14 8.98 6.83
CA GLU A 31 11.05 10.37 7.29
C GLU A 31 11.79 10.53 8.60
N VAL A 32 12.33 11.72 8.86
CA VAL A 32 13.18 11.98 10.04
C VAL A 32 12.75 13.28 10.71
N PHE A 33 12.78 13.31 12.03
CA PHE A 33 12.61 14.53 12.82
C PHE A 33 13.41 14.46 14.12
N GLU A 34 13.65 15.61 14.72
CA GLU A 34 14.46 15.76 15.94
C GLU A 34 13.57 16.09 17.13
N ILE A 35 13.94 15.56 18.30
CA ILE A 35 13.28 15.79 19.58
C ILE A 35 14.34 16.10 20.64
N GLU A 36 14.07 17.11 21.46
CA GLU A 36 14.90 17.43 22.63
C GLU A 36 14.78 16.33 23.70
N GLY A 37 15.91 15.96 24.30
CA GLY A 37 15.99 14.95 25.35
C GLY A 37 16.89 13.77 25.00
N ASP A 38 17.27 13.04 26.05
CA ASP A 38 18.06 11.81 25.93
C ASP A 38 17.21 10.67 25.33
N PRO A 39 17.79 9.76 24.52
CA PRO A 39 17.04 8.67 23.91
C PRO A 39 16.28 7.81 24.92
N GLY A 40 16.82 7.60 26.13
CA GLY A 40 16.16 6.80 27.17
C GLY A 40 14.92 7.47 27.75
N GLU A 41 14.90 8.81 27.87
CA GLU A 41 13.71 9.54 28.34
C GLU A 41 12.62 9.60 27.24
N ASN A 42 13.06 9.77 25.99
CA ASN A 42 12.17 9.80 24.83
C ASN A 42 11.59 8.43 24.48
N ASP A 43 12.25 7.34 24.92
CA ASP A 43 11.83 5.96 24.69
C ASP A 43 10.42 5.67 25.22
N LEU A 44 10.16 5.99 26.49
CA LEU A 44 8.86 5.76 27.13
C LEU A 44 7.76 6.60 26.49
N ARG A 45 8.07 7.85 26.12
CA ARG A 45 7.12 8.75 25.44
C ARG A 45 6.78 8.21 24.05
N LEU A 46 7.79 7.75 23.31
CA LEU A 46 7.63 7.18 21.98
C LEU A 46 6.80 5.90 22.01
N LEU A 47 7.11 4.98 22.93
CA LEU A 47 6.35 3.74 23.12
C LEU A 47 4.87 4.05 23.43
N SER A 48 4.62 5.06 24.28
CA SER A 48 3.25 5.47 24.60
C SER A 48 2.51 6.05 23.39
N ALA A 49 3.18 6.88 22.57
CA ALA A 49 2.61 7.47 21.37
C ALA A 49 2.34 6.40 20.29
N LEU A 50 3.25 5.44 20.13
CA LEU A 50 3.09 4.32 19.20
C LEU A 50 1.93 3.39 19.58
N ASN A 51 1.76 3.10 20.88
CA ASN A 51 0.63 2.32 21.37
C ASN A 51 -0.71 3.09 21.30
N ARG A 52 -0.69 4.42 21.18
CA ARG A 52 -1.89 5.20 20.82
C ARG A 52 -2.20 5.11 19.34
N LEU A 53 -1.18 4.94 18.49
CA LEU A 53 -1.38 4.89 17.05
C LEU A 53 -2.02 3.57 16.61
N THR A 54 -1.71 2.45 17.26
CA THR A 54 -2.22 1.12 16.90
C THR A 54 -2.83 0.41 18.10
N TYR A 55 -3.86 -0.43 17.86
CA TYR A 55 -4.37 -1.34 18.90
C TYR A 55 -3.43 -2.52 19.15
N ASP A 56 -2.53 -2.82 18.20
CA ASP A 56 -1.51 -3.84 18.36
C ASP A 56 -0.32 -3.29 19.15
N ARG A 57 0.22 -4.07 20.09
CA ARG A 57 1.46 -3.69 20.78
C ARG A 57 2.61 -3.58 19.77
N VAL A 58 3.20 -2.40 19.70
CA VAL A 58 4.50 -2.19 19.05
C VAL A 58 5.58 -2.77 19.96
N LEU A 59 6.44 -3.60 19.39
CA LEU A 59 7.51 -4.28 20.14
C LEU A 59 8.83 -3.59 19.87
N SER A 60 9.64 -3.45 20.92
CA SER A 60 11.05 -3.11 20.75
C SER A 60 11.76 -4.29 20.08
N ASP A 61 12.49 -4.01 19.00
CA ASP A 61 13.36 -4.96 18.33
C ASP A 61 14.78 -4.83 18.90
N GLN A 62 15.40 -5.95 19.24
CA GLN A 62 16.78 -5.99 19.73
C GLN A 62 17.79 -5.73 18.60
N ASN A 63 17.40 -5.97 17.34
CA ASN A 63 18.22 -5.63 16.19
C ASN A 63 18.00 -4.17 15.76
N THR A 64 18.69 -3.25 16.44
CA THR A 64 18.52 -1.81 16.26
C THR A 64 19.17 -1.24 15.00
N LYS A 65 19.87 -2.04 14.18
CA LYS A 65 20.59 -1.58 12.97
C LYS A 65 21.55 -0.40 13.23
N GLY A 66 22.12 -0.31 14.43
CA GLY A 66 23.03 0.77 14.83
C GLY A 66 22.34 2.00 15.45
N PHE A 67 21.03 1.95 15.67
CA PHE A 67 20.26 2.94 16.44
C PHE A 67 20.24 2.57 17.93
N ALA A 68 19.83 3.51 18.79
CA ALA A 68 19.67 3.26 20.22
C ALA A 68 18.45 2.38 20.51
N PHE A 69 17.31 2.68 19.86
CA PHE A 69 16.08 1.90 19.96
C PHE A 69 15.45 1.69 18.58
N ARG A 70 14.72 0.58 18.44
CA ARG A 70 13.96 0.25 17.23
C ARG A 70 12.62 -0.35 17.61
N TYR A 71 11.56 0.12 16.96
CA TYR A 71 10.19 -0.25 17.22
C TYR A 71 9.54 -0.74 15.95
N VAL A 72 9.14 -2.01 15.93
CA VAL A 72 8.60 -2.66 14.73
C VAL A 72 7.19 -3.15 15.00
N SER A 73 6.28 -2.82 14.08
CA SER A 73 4.95 -3.43 14.05
C SER A 73 5.04 -4.92 13.72
N LYS A 74 4.19 -5.76 14.32
CA LYS A 74 4.13 -7.19 13.99
C LYS A 74 3.81 -7.41 12.51
N TRP A 75 4.23 -8.56 11.97
CA TRP A 75 4.03 -8.89 10.55
C TRP A 75 2.55 -8.89 10.11
N TYR A 76 1.62 -9.19 11.03
CA TYR A 76 0.17 -9.17 10.81
C TYR A 76 -0.50 -7.84 11.16
N SER A 77 0.26 -6.86 11.68
CA SER A 77 -0.30 -5.56 12.02
C SER A 77 -0.82 -4.87 10.75
N PRO A 78 -2.03 -4.28 10.77
CA PRO A 78 -2.54 -3.51 9.65
C PRO A 78 -1.68 -2.27 9.37
N LEU A 79 -0.98 -1.76 10.39
CA LEU A 79 -0.01 -0.67 10.30
C LEU A 79 1.40 -1.24 10.23
N GLN A 80 2.09 -1.01 9.12
CA GLN A 80 3.49 -1.40 8.93
C GLN A 80 4.40 -0.18 9.13
N ILE A 81 5.00 -0.11 10.31
CA ILE A 81 5.84 1.01 10.75
C ILE A 81 7.08 0.47 11.44
N ASP A 82 8.24 1.02 11.08
CA ASP A 82 9.53 0.82 11.75
C ASP A 82 10.00 2.19 12.25
N VAL A 83 10.14 2.36 13.57
CA VAL A 83 10.59 3.60 14.18
C VAL A 83 11.93 3.40 14.86
N LEU A 84 12.91 4.19 14.46
CA LEU A 84 14.31 4.11 14.87
C LEU A 84 14.67 5.37 15.64
N VAL A 85 15.36 5.23 16.78
CA VAL A 85 15.77 6.36 17.63
C VAL A 85 17.28 6.39 17.75
N LEU A 86 17.89 7.54 17.45
CA LEU A 86 19.32 7.78 17.55
C LEU A 86 19.61 8.90 18.56
N GLY A 87 20.55 8.70 19.49
CA GLY A 87 21.06 9.77 20.34
C GLY A 87 22.17 10.56 19.66
N LEU A 88 22.04 11.89 19.61
CA LEU A 88 23.09 12.78 19.12
C LEU A 88 23.92 13.28 20.30
N ALA A 89 25.16 12.81 20.41
CA ALA A 89 26.06 13.14 21.53
C ALA A 89 26.76 14.51 21.41
N LYS A 90 26.74 15.16 20.22
CA LYS A 90 27.56 16.35 19.91
C LYS A 90 26.81 17.68 19.88
N ARG A 91 25.48 17.66 19.82
CA ARG A 91 24.62 18.84 20.03
C ARG A 91 23.96 18.68 21.39
N GLU A 92 23.33 19.73 21.92
CA GLU A 92 22.44 19.66 23.09
C GLU A 92 21.65 18.33 23.11
N LYS A 93 21.39 17.72 24.28
CA LYS A 93 20.78 16.37 24.39
C LYS A 93 19.59 16.25 23.43
N MET A 94 19.79 15.62 22.28
CA MET A 94 18.85 15.59 21.16
C MET A 94 18.77 14.17 20.63
N SER A 95 17.55 13.75 20.33
CA SER A 95 17.22 12.45 19.78
C SER A 95 16.71 12.62 18.35
N LEU A 96 17.30 11.89 17.40
CA LEU A 96 16.82 11.83 16.02
C LEU A 96 15.94 10.60 15.85
N ILE A 97 14.69 10.82 15.43
CA ILE A 97 13.72 9.76 15.19
C ILE A 97 13.52 9.61 13.70
N ARG A 98 13.76 8.39 13.20
CA ARG A 98 13.49 7.99 11.83
C ARG A 98 12.30 7.05 11.79
N ILE A 99 11.35 7.34 10.92
CA ILE A 99 10.14 6.54 10.72
C ILE A 99 10.18 5.98 9.30
N GLU A 100 10.08 4.67 9.17
CA GLU A 100 9.99 3.98 7.89
C GLU A 100 8.62 3.32 7.76
N SER A 101 8.04 3.39 6.56
CA SER A 101 6.84 2.64 6.22
C SER A 101 6.98 1.97 4.85
N SER A 102 6.22 0.90 4.65
CA SER A 102 6.14 0.20 3.36
C SER A 102 5.42 1.03 2.30
N LYS A 103 4.55 1.97 2.72
CA LYS A 103 3.77 2.84 1.82
C LYS A 103 4.29 4.27 1.90
N LYS A 104 4.64 4.80 0.74
CA LYS A 104 5.00 6.21 0.57
C LYS A 104 3.83 7.12 0.96
N GLY A 105 4.11 8.21 1.67
CA GLY A 105 3.12 9.11 2.27
C GLY A 105 2.73 8.74 3.70
N ALA A 106 2.72 7.45 4.05
CA ALA A 106 2.36 7.01 5.41
C ALA A 106 3.40 7.48 6.44
N GLU A 107 4.68 7.44 6.06
CA GLU A 107 5.80 7.92 6.86
C GLU A 107 5.64 9.39 7.28
N LYS A 108 5.12 10.25 6.38
CA LYS A 108 4.90 11.68 6.65
C LYS A 108 3.78 11.90 7.65
N VAL A 109 2.69 11.14 7.51
CA VAL A 109 1.55 11.22 8.43
C VAL A 109 1.96 10.73 9.81
N PHE A 110 2.69 9.62 9.89
CA PHE A 110 3.20 9.09 11.15
C PHE A 110 4.24 10.01 11.79
N ARG A 111 5.11 10.66 10.99
CA ARG A 111 6.03 11.69 11.47
C ARG A 111 5.28 12.85 12.10
N ASN A 112 4.32 13.43 11.39
CA ASN A 112 3.55 14.56 11.90
C ASN A 112 2.80 14.18 13.19
N PHE A 113 2.18 12.99 13.23
CA PHE A 113 1.53 12.48 14.44
C PHE A 113 2.49 12.34 15.63
N LEU A 114 3.64 11.68 15.43
CA LEU A 114 4.61 11.47 16.50
C LEU A 114 5.24 12.79 16.95
N GLN A 115 5.53 13.69 16.02
CA GLN A 115 6.05 15.01 16.33
C GLN A 115 5.06 15.83 17.17
N GLU A 116 3.76 15.73 16.91
CA GLU A 116 2.73 16.37 17.74
C GLU A 116 2.60 15.73 19.12
N GLU A 117 2.50 14.40 19.21
CA GLU A 117 2.36 13.70 20.49
C GLU A 117 3.55 13.95 21.41
N LEU A 118 4.76 13.98 20.86
CA LEU A 118 5.98 14.03 21.65
C LEU A 118 6.36 15.47 22.04
N ASN A 119 6.03 16.47 21.22
CA ASN A 119 6.33 17.87 21.54
C ASN A 119 5.27 18.55 22.41
N LYS A 120 4.15 17.88 22.75
CA LYS A 120 3.06 18.38 23.62
C LYS A 120 2.72 19.87 23.43
N LYS A 121 2.81 20.40 22.21
CA LYS A 121 2.17 21.67 21.92
C LYS A 121 0.70 21.37 21.72
N GLU A 122 -0.11 21.76 22.70
CA GLU A 122 -1.54 22.07 22.51
C GLU A 122 -1.69 23.23 21.50
N LEU A 123 -1.15 23.07 20.29
CA LEU A 123 -1.60 23.83 19.15
C LEU A 123 -2.94 23.21 18.79
N THR A 124 -3.98 23.80 19.35
CA THR A 124 -5.36 23.77 18.88
C THR A 124 -5.41 23.54 17.37
N GLY A 125 -5.68 22.30 16.96
CA GLY A 125 -5.67 21.89 15.56
C GLY A 125 -5.16 20.47 15.41
N GLY A 126 -6.07 19.52 15.25
CA GLY A 126 -5.75 18.10 15.11
C GLY A 126 -4.68 17.83 14.04
N LEU A 127 -4.03 16.66 14.13
CA LEU A 127 -3.15 16.04 13.14
C LEU A 127 -2.84 16.96 11.94
N GLY A 128 -1.73 17.70 12.00
CA GLY A 128 -1.16 18.70 11.09
C GLY A 128 -0.91 18.25 9.64
N ILE A 129 -1.73 17.34 9.15
CA ILE A 129 -2.26 17.31 7.78
C ILE A 129 -2.92 18.67 7.44
N TYR A 130 -3.42 19.42 8.44
CA TYR A 130 -4.16 20.67 8.27
C TYR A 130 -3.32 21.96 8.20
N ASN A 131 -2.02 21.94 8.56
CA ASN A 131 -1.17 23.14 8.63
C ASN A 131 0.05 23.05 7.71
N SER A 132 -0.14 22.63 6.46
CA SER A 132 0.81 22.97 5.38
C SER A 132 0.46 24.35 4.83
N PRO A 133 1.42 25.27 4.60
CA PRO A 133 1.16 26.63 4.12
C PRO A 133 0.48 26.70 2.73
N ASP A 134 0.36 25.57 2.04
CA ASP A 134 -0.19 25.45 0.69
C ASP A 134 -1.61 24.87 0.62
N VAL A 135 -2.27 24.62 1.76
CA VAL A 135 -3.64 24.08 1.77
C VAL A 135 -4.60 25.17 2.24
N SER A 136 -5.33 25.74 1.27
CA SER A 136 -6.42 26.70 1.50
C SER A 136 -7.31 26.31 2.69
N GLU A 137 -7.56 27.29 3.59
CA GLU A 137 -8.37 27.17 4.81
C GLU A 137 -9.80 26.61 4.61
N ASP A 138 -10.28 26.51 3.36
CA ASP A 138 -11.61 26.00 3.01
C ASP A 138 -11.74 24.46 3.00
N ALA A 139 -10.63 23.71 3.11
CA ALA A 139 -10.69 22.25 3.17
C ALA A 139 -10.78 21.74 4.62
N LYS A 140 -11.83 22.12 5.37
CA LYS A 140 -12.23 21.36 6.56
C LYS A 140 -12.58 19.93 6.13
N PHE A 141 -11.57 19.07 6.13
CA PHE A 141 -11.73 17.64 5.87
C PHE A 141 -12.63 17.07 6.96
N GLN A 142 -13.90 16.86 6.63
CA GLN A 142 -14.81 16.20 7.55
C GLN A 142 -14.28 14.78 7.83
N PRO A 143 -14.19 14.36 9.09
CA PRO A 143 -13.74 13.02 9.44
C PRO A 143 -14.71 12.00 8.82
N TYR A 144 -14.24 11.32 7.79
CA TYR A 144 -14.97 10.29 7.06
C TYR A 144 -14.37 8.93 7.34
N ARG A 145 -15.19 7.98 7.82
CA ARG A 145 -14.80 6.59 8.03
C ARG A 145 -15.04 5.77 6.75
N LYS A 146 -14.05 4.99 6.36
CA LYS A 146 -14.16 4.03 5.26
C LYS A 146 -14.68 2.69 5.75
N SER A 147 -15.51 2.07 4.92
CA SER A 147 -16.09 0.75 5.17
C SER A 147 -15.16 -0.35 4.66
N TYR A 148 -14.85 -1.30 5.53
CA TYR A 148 -14.12 -2.52 5.18
C TYR A 148 -14.88 -3.34 4.13
N PHE A 149 -16.20 -3.45 4.28
CA PHE A 149 -17.07 -4.16 3.35
C PHE A 149 -16.94 -3.63 1.92
N TRP A 150 -16.98 -2.31 1.72
CA TRP A 150 -16.82 -1.71 0.39
C TRP A 150 -15.39 -1.87 -0.14
N SER A 151 -14.39 -1.66 0.70
CA SER A 151 -12.98 -1.84 0.33
C SER A 151 -12.70 -3.26 -0.18
N GLU A 152 -13.18 -4.28 0.53
CA GLU A 152 -12.95 -5.70 0.23
C GLU A 152 -13.83 -6.20 -0.92
N SER A 153 -15.10 -5.78 -0.98
CA SER A 153 -15.99 -6.12 -2.10
C SER A 153 -15.46 -5.58 -3.42
N LEU A 154 -14.98 -4.33 -3.42
CA LEU A 154 -14.34 -3.77 -4.60
C LEU A 154 -13.03 -4.49 -4.93
N ALA A 155 -12.27 -4.96 -3.93
CA ALA A 155 -11.03 -5.69 -4.16
C ALA A 155 -11.27 -7.02 -4.89
N LEU A 156 -12.38 -7.69 -4.57
CA LEU A 156 -12.80 -8.93 -5.22
C LEU A 156 -13.30 -8.72 -6.66
N VAL A 157 -14.11 -7.68 -6.88
CA VAL A 157 -14.68 -7.42 -8.21
C VAL A 157 -13.62 -6.81 -9.13
N GLN A 158 -13.02 -5.69 -8.69
CA GLN A 158 -12.08 -4.91 -9.47
C GLN A 158 -11.03 -4.27 -8.55
N PRO A 159 -9.83 -4.87 -8.43
CA PRO A 159 -8.78 -4.41 -7.54
C PRO A 159 -8.44 -2.90 -7.67
N ALA A 160 -8.43 -2.37 -8.89
CA ALA A 160 -8.20 -0.95 -9.14
C ALA A 160 -9.28 -0.02 -8.56
N ALA A 161 -10.56 -0.45 -8.57
CA ALA A 161 -11.65 0.31 -7.96
C ALA A 161 -11.50 0.35 -6.43
N SER A 162 -11.01 -0.73 -5.83
CA SER A 162 -10.64 -0.73 -4.41
C SER A 162 -9.52 0.27 -4.14
N VAL A 163 -8.44 0.32 -4.93
CA VAL A 163 -7.39 1.35 -4.74
C VAL A 163 -7.96 2.76 -4.82
N PHE A 164 -8.85 3.02 -5.77
CA PHE A 164 -9.51 4.32 -5.87
C PHE A 164 -10.31 4.65 -4.59
N TYR A 165 -11.16 3.74 -4.13
CA TYR A 165 -11.94 3.91 -2.89
C TYR A 165 -11.05 4.17 -1.68
N ASN A 166 -10.00 3.36 -1.49
CA ASN A 166 -9.10 3.44 -0.35
C ASN A 166 -8.17 4.65 -0.38
N SER A 167 -7.85 5.20 -1.55
CA SER A 167 -7.03 6.42 -1.67
C SER A 167 -7.84 7.71 -1.76
N TYR A 168 -9.13 7.64 -2.08
CA TYR A 168 -10.00 8.82 -2.17
C TYR A 168 -10.09 9.52 -0.81
N LYS A 169 -9.74 10.81 -0.73
CA LYS A 169 -9.75 11.57 0.53
C LYS A 169 -8.95 10.92 1.67
N SER A 170 -7.96 10.08 1.37
CA SER A 170 -7.10 9.49 2.40
C SER A 170 -5.88 10.37 2.65
N PRO A 171 -5.51 10.66 3.91
CA PRO A 171 -4.34 11.48 4.23
C PRO A 171 -3.02 10.77 3.91
N VAL A 172 -3.05 9.45 3.70
CA VAL A 172 -1.88 8.61 3.44
C VAL A 172 -1.50 8.60 1.96
N TYR A 173 -2.44 8.90 1.07
CA TYR A 173 -2.26 8.74 -0.37
C TYR A 173 -2.06 10.07 -1.09
N ALA A 174 -0.96 10.20 -1.84
CA ALA A 174 -0.86 11.26 -2.85
C ALA A 174 -1.66 10.91 -4.11
N GLY A 175 -2.04 11.94 -4.88
CA GLY A 175 -2.77 11.75 -6.15
C GLY A 175 -2.01 10.91 -7.18
N SER A 176 -0.68 11.02 -7.22
CA SER A 176 0.18 10.21 -8.08
C SER A 176 0.23 8.74 -7.64
N ASP A 177 0.25 8.47 -6.34
CA ASP A 177 0.29 7.11 -5.79
C ASP A 177 -1.03 6.37 -6.04
N ARG A 178 -2.17 7.09 -6.00
CA ARG A 178 -3.48 6.57 -6.43
C ARG A 178 -3.42 6.05 -7.86
N LEU A 179 -2.98 6.90 -8.80
CA LEU A 179 -2.96 6.54 -10.23
C LEU A 179 -2.02 5.37 -10.50
N LYS A 180 -0.83 5.38 -9.89
CA LYS A 180 0.14 4.27 -10.01
C LYS A 180 -0.44 2.97 -9.47
N GLY A 181 -1.06 3.00 -8.29
CA GLY A 181 -1.69 1.83 -7.70
C GLY A 181 -2.81 1.26 -8.58
N MET A 182 -3.72 2.12 -9.06
CA MET A 182 -4.80 1.71 -9.96
C MET A 182 -4.26 1.09 -11.25
N PHE A 183 -3.30 1.76 -11.90
CA PHE A 183 -2.70 1.27 -13.14
C PHE A 183 -1.97 -0.06 -12.93
N GLY A 184 -1.24 -0.19 -11.81
CA GLY A 184 -0.56 -1.44 -11.45
C GLY A 184 -1.52 -2.63 -11.38
N TYR A 185 -2.67 -2.46 -10.75
CA TYR A 185 -3.69 -3.52 -10.70
C TYR A 185 -4.38 -3.79 -12.03
N ILE A 186 -4.66 -2.76 -12.84
CA ILE A 186 -5.22 -2.95 -14.19
C ILE A 186 -4.26 -3.79 -15.05
N VAL A 187 -2.96 -3.45 -15.03
CA VAL A 187 -1.95 -4.19 -15.78
C VAL A 187 -1.76 -5.60 -15.24
N ALA A 188 -1.75 -5.78 -13.92
CA ALA A 188 -1.66 -7.09 -13.30
C ALA A 188 -2.84 -8.00 -13.70
N ASP A 189 -4.08 -7.48 -13.64
CA ASP A 189 -5.28 -8.20 -14.09
C ASP A 189 -5.16 -8.58 -15.57
N LEU A 190 -4.78 -7.64 -16.45
CA LEU A 190 -4.64 -7.90 -17.89
C LEU A 190 -3.57 -8.96 -18.19
N LEU A 191 -2.43 -8.89 -17.51
CA LEU A 191 -1.33 -9.85 -17.72
C LEU A 191 -1.68 -11.23 -17.19
N LEU A 192 -2.18 -11.33 -15.95
CA LEU A 192 -2.46 -12.62 -15.32
C LEU A 192 -3.69 -13.28 -15.94
N ALA A 193 -4.76 -12.52 -16.20
CA ALA A 193 -5.92 -13.04 -16.94
C ALA A 193 -5.53 -13.41 -18.38
N GLY A 194 -4.70 -12.60 -19.05
CA GLY A 194 -4.22 -12.89 -20.40
C GLY A 194 -3.38 -14.17 -20.48
N ILE A 195 -2.43 -14.35 -19.55
CA ILE A 195 -1.60 -15.56 -19.46
C ILE A 195 -2.47 -16.78 -19.12
N GLY A 196 -3.37 -16.65 -18.14
CA GLY A 196 -4.27 -17.73 -17.76
C GLY A 196 -5.21 -18.12 -18.89
N TYR A 197 -5.77 -17.15 -19.61
CA TYR A 197 -6.64 -17.37 -20.75
C TYR A 197 -5.89 -18.08 -21.89
N TYR A 198 -4.67 -17.62 -22.19
CA TYR A 198 -3.81 -18.27 -23.19
C TYR A 198 -3.50 -19.72 -22.79
N TYR A 199 -3.11 -19.96 -21.55
CA TYR A 199 -2.84 -21.31 -21.07
C TYR A 199 -4.08 -22.21 -21.19
N ALA A 200 -5.21 -21.76 -20.66
CA ALA A 200 -6.46 -22.50 -20.70
C ALA A 200 -6.92 -22.82 -22.13
N THR A 201 -6.84 -21.85 -23.05
CA THR A 201 -7.16 -22.08 -24.48
C THR A 201 -6.19 -23.04 -25.17
N THR A 202 -4.90 -23.05 -24.81
CA THR A 202 -3.96 -24.05 -25.36
C THR A 202 -4.20 -25.47 -24.86
N THR A 203 -4.82 -25.62 -23.69
CA THR A 203 -5.20 -26.92 -23.11
C THR A 203 -6.59 -27.39 -23.53
N MET A 204 -7.35 -26.58 -24.26
CA MET A 204 -8.64 -27.01 -24.81
C MET A 204 -8.45 -28.07 -25.88
N GLU A 205 -9.30 -29.09 -25.87
CA GLU A 205 -9.34 -30.09 -26.92
C GLU A 205 -9.72 -29.40 -28.25
N LYS A 206 -8.84 -29.56 -29.24
CA LYS A 206 -9.07 -29.02 -30.58
C LYS A 206 -9.99 -29.98 -31.32
N ASN A 207 -11.26 -29.63 -31.43
CA ASN A 207 -12.22 -30.42 -32.21
C ASN A 207 -11.78 -30.47 -33.69
N SER A 208 -11.71 -31.68 -34.27
CA SER A 208 -11.62 -31.83 -35.72
C SER A 208 -13.01 -31.63 -36.32
N ALA A 209 -13.12 -30.94 -37.47
CA ALA A 209 -14.40 -30.71 -38.14
C ALA A 209 -15.20 -32.00 -38.39
N LEU A 210 -14.52 -33.15 -38.50
CA LEU A 210 -15.10 -34.49 -38.65
C LEU A 210 -15.89 -34.97 -37.41
N GLU A 211 -15.53 -34.56 -36.21
CA GLU A 211 -16.17 -35.01 -34.97
C GLU A 211 -17.60 -34.46 -34.81
N SER A 212 -17.85 -33.28 -35.38
CA SER A 212 -19.19 -32.67 -35.44
C SER A 212 -20.17 -33.45 -36.32
N TYR A 213 -19.68 -34.19 -37.31
CA TYR A 213 -20.50 -35.02 -38.20
C TYR A 213 -20.94 -36.35 -37.56
N PHE A 214 -20.25 -36.80 -36.51
CA PHE A 214 -20.53 -38.08 -35.83
C PHE A 214 -21.42 -37.94 -34.57
N LEU A 215 -22.11 -36.81 -34.39
CA LEU A 215 -23.05 -36.55 -33.28
C LEU A 215 -22.46 -36.77 -31.86
N LYS A 216 -21.12 -36.74 -31.73
CA LYS A 216 -20.49 -36.76 -30.41
C LYS A 216 -20.64 -35.38 -29.76
N PRO A 217 -20.86 -35.30 -28.43
CA PRO A 217 -20.94 -34.03 -27.73
C PRO A 217 -19.64 -33.26 -27.97
N THR A 218 -19.76 -32.11 -28.64
CA THR A 218 -18.61 -31.28 -29.03
C THR A 218 -18.05 -30.62 -27.77
N ALA A 219 -16.74 -30.66 -27.55
CA ALA A 219 -16.12 -30.02 -26.40
C ALA A 219 -16.42 -28.50 -26.44
N SER A 220 -16.86 -27.95 -25.30
CA SER A 220 -17.27 -26.55 -25.16
C SER A 220 -16.13 -25.60 -25.56
N GLY A 221 -16.46 -24.56 -26.34
CA GLY A 221 -15.54 -23.48 -26.71
C GLY A 221 -15.26 -22.49 -25.57
N ASN A 222 -15.80 -22.74 -24.36
CA ASN A 222 -15.62 -21.88 -23.20
C ASN A 222 -14.32 -22.23 -22.46
N VAL A 223 -13.54 -21.19 -22.14
CA VAL A 223 -12.28 -21.32 -21.41
C VAL A 223 -12.48 -21.88 -20.01
N LEU A 224 -13.64 -21.65 -19.41
CA LEU A 224 -14.00 -22.18 -18.08
C LEU A 224 -14.26 -23.69 -18.07
N ASP A 225 -14.54 -24.29 -19.23
CA ASP A 225 -14.78 -25.73 -19.37
C ASP A 225 -13.50 -26.48 -19.78
N SER A 226 -12.38 -25.75 -19.94
CA SER A 226 -11.09 -26.33 -20.32
C SER A 226 -10.37 -27.00 -19.14
N PRO A 227 -9.51 -28.00 -19.38
CA PRO A 227 -8.65 -28.57 -18.34
C PRO A 227 -7.75 -27.52 -17.64
N GLY A 228 -7.38 -26.44 -18.34
CA GLY A 228 -6.61 -25.32 -17.80
C GLY A 228 -7.45 -24.24 -17.10
N ALA A 229 -8.77 -24.38 -17.00
CA ALA A 229 -9.65 -23.43 -16.31
C ALA A 229 -9.23 -23.13 -14.85
N PRO A 230 -8.78 -24.10 -14.03
CA PRO A 230 -8.32 -23.82 -12.67
C PRO A 230 -7.13 -22.86 -12.63
N VAL A 231 -6.22 -22.95 -13.61
CA VAL A 231 -5.07 -22.06 -13.72
C VAL A 231 -5.51 -20.65 -14.10
N PHE A 232 -6.44 -20.53 -15.05
CA PHE A 232 -7.03 -19.23 -15.42
C PHE A 232 -7.73 -18.57 -14.23
N ILE A 233 -8.58 -19.31 -13.52
CA ILE A 233 -9.28 -18.81 -12.33
C ILE A 233 -8.29 -18.44 -11.22
N GLY A 234 -7.28 -19.28 -10.96
CA GLY A 234 -6.25 -19.01 -9.95
C GLY A 234 -5.49 -17.71 -10.23
N LEU A 235 -5.03 -17.51 -11.47
CA LEU A 235 -4.34 -16.30 -11.88
C LEU A 235 -5.24 -15.05 -11.80
N LEU A 236 -6.53 -15.20 -12.05
CA LEU A 236 -7.51 -14.12 -11.90
C LEU A 236 -7.76 -13.79 -10.41
N ILE A 237 -7.75 -14.79 -9.51
CA ILE A 237 -7.98 -14.58 -8.08
C ILE A 237 -6.78 -13.89 -7.37
N LEU A 238 -5.54 -14.13 -7.83
CA LEU A 238 -4.34 -13.62 -7.15
C LEU A 238 -4.32 -12.10 -6.92
N PRO A 239 -4.55 -11.22 -7.91
CA PRO A 239 -4.61 -9.78 -7.70
C PRO A 239 -5.69 -9.35 -6.70
N ARG A 240 -6.81 -10.08 -6.67
CA ARG A 240 -7.95 -9.80 -5.79
C ARG A 240 -7.61 -10.08 -4.35
N LEU A 241 -7.05 -11.26 -4.05
CA LEU A 241 -6.61 -11.60 -2.69
C LEU A 241 -5.51 -10.67 -2.19
N TYR A 242 -4.52 -10.39 -3.03
CA TYR A 242 -3.45 -9.45 -2.70
C TYR A 242 -4.03 -8.05 -2.40
N ARG A 243 -4.99 -7.60 -3.22
CA ARG A 243 -5.67 -6.32 -3.00
C ARG A 243 -6.52 -6.31 -1.75
N MET A 244 -7.20 -7.41 -1.39
CA MET A 244 -8.01 -7.48 -0.16
C MET A 244 -7.17 -7.19 1.07
N ILE A 245 -5.99 -7.82 1.17
CA ILE A 245 -5.04 -7.58 2.27
C ILE A 245 -4.62 -6.10 2.28
N GLY A 246 -4.23 -5.57 1.12
CA GLY A 246 -3.87 -4.16 1.00
C GLY A 246 -5.02 -3.22 1.36
N GLY A 247 -6.24 -3.51 0.93
CA GLY A 247 -7.43 -2.68 1.14
C GLY A 247 -7.87 -2.67 2.59
N TRP A 248 -7.73 -3.80 3.28
CA TRP A 248 -7.91 -3.88 4.73
C TRP A 248 -6.92 -2.98 5.47
N GLN A 249 -5.62 -3.07 5.14
CA GLN A 249 -4.58 -2.21 5.71
C GLN A 249 -4.85 -0.72 5.43
N ASP A 250 -5.25 -0.37 4.20
CA ASP A 250 -5.54 1.02 3.82
C ASP A 250 -6.74 1.58 4.58
N THR A 251 -7.80 0.78 4.70
CA THR A 251 -9.03 1.14 5.41
C THR A 251 -8.74 1.35 6.88
N TYR A 252 -7.97 0.44 7.49
CA TYR A 252 -7.56 0.55 8.88
C TYR A 252 -6.75 1.81 9.13
N THR A 253 -5.70 2.02 8.32
CA THR A 253 -4.79 3.17 8.48
C THR A 253 -5.55 4.48 8.35
N HIS A 254 -6.41 4.60 7.33
CA HIS A 254 -7.28 5.77 7.15
C HIS A 254 -8.17 6.02 8.36
N ASN A 255 -8.92 5.00 8.79
CA ASN A 255 -9.87 5.13 9.89
C ASN A 255 -9.17 5.50 11.20
N ARG A 256 -7.98 4.93 11.44
CA ARG A 256 -7.22 5.17 12.66
C ARG A 256 -6.68 6.58 12.72
N ILE A 257 -6.12 7.09 11.63
CA ILE A 257 -5.68 8.49 11.54
C ILE A 257 -6.87 9.44 11.75
N MET A 258 -8.02 9.14 11.17
CA MET A 258 -9.23 9.96 11.34
C MET A 258 -9.73 9.95 12.79
N GLU A 259 -9.79 8.79 13.44
CA GLU A 259 -10.19 8.67 14.85
C GLU A 259 -9.28 9.50 15.76
N ILE A 260 -7.95 9.38 15.57
CA ILE A 260 -6.96 10.13 16.34
C ILE A 260 -7.07 11.64 16.08
N SER A 261 -7.37 12.04 14.84
CA SER A 261 -7.54 13.47 14.52
C SER A 261 -8.76 14.08 15.21
N VAL A 262 -9.84 13.31 15.36
CA VAL A 262 -11.08 13.74 16.04
C VAL A 262 -10.90 13.77 17.55
N SER A 263 -10.26 12.77 18.14
CA SER A 263 -10.08 12.70 19.60
C SER A 263 -9.25 13.87 20.17
N LYS A 264 -8.41 14.49 19.35
CA LYS A 264 -7.62 15.69 19.72
C LYS A 264 -8.34 17.02 19.54
N SER A 265 -9.54 17.02 18.95
CA SER A 265 -10.32 18.23 18.64
C SER A 265 -11.33 18.63 19.72
N PHE A 266 -11.43 17.85 20.79
CA PHE A 266 -12.23 18.09 21.99
C PHE A 266 -11.32 18.38 23.18
#